data_AF-A0A0N0DQG7-F1
#
_entry.id   AF-A0A0N0DQG7-F1
#
_cell.length_a   1.000
_cell.length_b   1.000
_cell.length_c   1.000
_cell.angle_alpha   90.00
_cell.angle_beta   90.00
_cell.angle_gamma   90.00
#
_symmetry.space_group_name_H-M   'P 1'
#
loop_
_entity.id
_entity.type
_entity.pdbx_description
1 polymer ?
#
loop_
_entity_poly.entity_id
_entity_poly.type
_entity_poly.pdbx_seq_one_letter_code
_entity_poly.pdbx_strand_id
1 'polypeptide(L)'
;MRRSSAQLYKIPKNMGVAPRFDTWNEKYEPWEHMKRMGRLVGTGFYIPPEWYNHFRMFPPINHNFQQEKTLNPHNQSEPTQDDTDHLSAERMALRDELARKSRLVASEGMRYYNIFWVRKPLDRMERQYYELKRKGVSHSVAIKKVLESFYDELTVKKRVAAIQAEEAKLSGKFISMREATVIMGVLTQLQQEQLTPHQVALLAKEHRDTVYDGEAFEATVERSTATDGSEDSAAADSAGEVMSADSLADLLSAESDVDSDEPATTYTVQIHDTRHDSVRQLQEAAADHTGSADWYTGASPVVHMEEKKPATRGTASGKGKK
;
A
#
# COMPACT_ATOMS: atom_id res chain seq x y z
N MET A 1 -17.41 -35.69 83.46
CA MET A 1 -17.23 -34.29 83.01
C MET A 1 -16.57 -34.27 81.63
N ARG A 2 -17.35 -34.19 80.54
CA ARG A 2 -16.79 -33.96 79.19
C ARG A 2 -16.84 -32.45 78.92
N ARG A 3 -15.67 -31.83 78.76
CA ARG A 3 -15.56 -30.42 78.35
C ARG A 3 -15.83 -30.34 76.84
N SER A 4 -16.89 -29.65 76.45
CA SER A 4 -17.18 -29.27 75.08
C SER A 4 -16.20 -28.17 74.64
N SER A 5 -15.32 -28.47 73.69
CA SER A 5 -14.48 -27.49 73.02
C SER A 5 -15.34 -26.60 72.11
N ALA A 6 -15.28 -25.28 72.31
CA ALA A 6 -15.95 -24.32 71.45
C ALA A 6 -15.36 -24.38 70.03
N GLN A 7 -16.17 -24.77 69.04
CA GLN A 7 -15.84 -24.62 67.63
C GLN A 7 -15.81 -23.13 67.29
N LEU A 8 -14.61 -22.60 67.00
CA LEU A 8 -14.43 -21.25 66.49
C LEU A 8 -15.04 -21.15 65.10
N TYR A 9 -16.16 -20.44 64.98
CA TYR A 9 -16.83 -20.21 63.70
C TYR A 9 -15.98 -19.26 62.85
N LYS A 10 -15.42 -19.74 61.74
CA LYS A 10 -14.59 -18.93 60.84
C LYS A 10 -15.47 -17.98 60.04
N ILE A 11 -15.37 -16.68 60.33
CA ILE A 11 -16.09 -15.62 59.60
C ILE A 11 -15.15 -15.02 58.53
N PRO A 12 -15.66 -14.69 57.32
CA PRO A 12 -14.87 -13.98 56.30
C PRO A 12 -14.33 -12.64 56.81
N LYS A 13 -13.10 -12.30 56.42
CA LYS A 13 -12.32 -11.17 56.98
C LYS A 13 -13.03 -9.82 56.94
N ASN A 14 -13.81 -9.54 55.88
CA ASN A 14 -14.41 -8.22 55.63
C ASN A 14 -15.92 -8.17 55.93
N MET A 15 -16.46 -9.15 56.66
CA MET A 15 -17.90 -9.19 56.97
C MET A 15 -18.39 -7.96 57.73
N GLY A 16 -17.54 -7.32 58.53
CA GLY A 16 -17.91 -6.11 59.29
C GLY A 16 -18.17 -4.86 58.43
N VAL A 17 -17.62 -4.82 57.22
CA VAL A 17 -17.77 -3.69 56.27
C VAL A 17 -18.42 -4.14 54.96
N ALA A 18 -18.99 -5.35 54.94
CA ALA A 18 -19.67 -5.86 53.75
C ALA A 18 -20.87 -4.95 53.43
N PRO A 19 -21.02 -4.50 52.17
CA PRO A 19 -22.18 -3.71 51.78
C PRO A 19 -23.44 -4.58 51.86
N ARG A 20 -24.59 -3.91 52.00
CA ARG A 20 -25.88 -4.56 51.80
C ARG A 20 -26.10 -4.73 50.30
N PHE A 21 -25.81 -5.91 49.78
CA PHE A 21 -25.85 -6.18 48.33
C PHE A 21 -27.21 -5.90 47.68
N ASP A 22 -28.31 -5.96 48.43
CA ASP A 22 -29.65 -5.75 47.88
C ASP A 22 -30.06 -4.27 47.84
N THR A 23 -29.63 -3.45 48.82
CA THR A 23 -30.18 -2.09 49.03
C THR A 23 -29.16 -0.96 48.93
N TRP A 24 -27.88 -1.28 48.69
CA TRP A 24 -26.84 -0.24 48.56
C TRP A 24 -27.13 0.78 47.45
N ASN A 25 -27.85 0.37 46.39
CA ASN A 25 -28.23 1.21 45.26
C ASN A 25 -29.31 2.25 45.58
N GLU A 26 -30.24 1.96 46.50
CA GLU A 26 -31.42 2.81 46.75
C GLU A 26 -31.05 4.25 47.14
N LYS A 27 -29.95 4.42 47.87
CA LYS A 27 -29.45 5.72 48.30
C LYS A 27 -29.06 6.60 47.11
N TYR A 28 -28.63 5.99 46.00
CA TYR A 28 -28.04 6.64 44.84
C TYR A 28 -29.02 6.75 43.65
N GLU A 29 -30.26 6.29 43.79
CA GLU A 29 -31.24 6.37 42.71
C GLU A 29 -31.58 7.85 42.34
N PRO A 30 -31.63 8.20 41.04
CA PRO A 30 -31.93 9.57 40.60
C PRO A 30 -33.30 10.05 41.09
N TRP A 31 -34.30 9.17 41.12
CA TRP A 31 -35.65 9.48 41.59
C TRP A 31 -35.70 9.87 43.07
N GLU A 32 -34.86 9.26 43.91
CA GLU A 32 -34.75 9.64 45.33
C GLU A 32 -34.16 11.05 45.49
N HIS A 33 -33.14 11.39 44.70
CA HIS A 33 -32.54 12.71 44.71
C HIS A 33 -33.50 13.78 44.19
N MET A 34 -34.23 13.49 43.12
CA MET A 34 -35.27 14.38 42.58
C MET A 34 -36.37 14.66 43.60
N LYS A 35 -36.88 13.62 44.28
CA LYS A 35 -37.88 13.76 45.35
C LYS A 35 -37.37 14.60 46.52
N ARG A 36 -36.14 14.31 47.00
CA ARG A 36 -35.53 15.03 48.14
C ARG A 36 -35.25 16.49 47.80
N MET A 37 -34.66 16.75 46.63
CA MET A 37 -34.36 18.10 46.17
C MET A 37 -35.62 18.90 45.90
N GLY A 38 -36.66 18.28 45.32
CA GLY A 38 -37.93 18.98 45.11
C GLY A 38 -38.62 19.41 46.40
N ARG A 39 -38.55 18.59 47.45
CA ARG A 39 -39.00 19.00 48.78
C ARG A 39 -38.13 20.12 49.36
N LEU A 40 -36.80 20.05 49.18
CA LEU A 40 -35.86 21.04 49.71
C LEU A 40 -36.04 22.41 49.04
N VAL A 41 -36.05 22.46 47.71
CA VAL A 41 -36.29 23.68 46.93
C VAL A 41 -37.70 24.22 47.17
N GLY A 42 -38.68 23.34 47.34
CA GLY A 42 -40.06 23.71 47.67
C GLY A 42 -40.23 24.44 49.00
N THR A 43 -39.22 24.44 49.88
CA THR A 43 -39.24 25.24 51.12
C THR A 43 -39.04 26.74 50.86
N GLY A 44 -38.49 27.13 49.70
CA GLY A 44 -38.13 28.51 49.38
C GLY A 44 -36.86 29.01 50.05
N PHE A 45 -36.26 28.24 50.97
CA PHE A 45 -35.03 28.60 51.70
C PHE A 45 -33.75 28.03 51.09
N TYR A 46 -33.88 27.24 50.01
CA TYR A 46 -32.75 26.63 49.32
C TYR A 46 -32.79 26.98 47.83
N ILE A 47 -31.72 27.58 47.32
CA ILE A 47 -31.60 27.94 45.91
C ILE A 47 -31.39 26.64 45.12
N PRO A 48 -32.26 26.33 44.12
CA PRO A 48 -32.14 25.10 43.36
C PRO A 48 -30.82 25.03 42.58
N PRO A 49 -30.11 23.89 42.60
CA PRO A 49 -28.95 23.68 41.76
C PRO A 49 -29.38 23.51 40.29
N GLU A 50 -28.47 23.80 39.36
CA GLU A 50 -28.79 23.80 37.93
C GLU A 50 -29.27 22.46 37.39
N TRP A 51 -28.71 21.35 37.87
CA TRP A 51 -29.16 20.02 37.47
C TRP A 51 -30.63 19.79 37.85
N TYR A 52 -31.08 20.30 38.99
CA TYR A 52 -32.47 20.12 39.42
C TYR A 52 -33.43 20.89 38.53
N ASN A 53 -33.07 22.12 38.13
CA ASN A 53 -33.89 22.90 37.18
C ASN A 53 -33.98 22.21 35.81
N HIS A 54 -32.89 21.62 35.34
CA HIS A 54 -32.86 20.85 34.10
C HIS A 54 -33.72 19.56 34.19
N PHE A 55 -33.50 18.72 35.19
CA PHE A 55 -34.22 17.45 35.38
C PHE A 55 -35.68 17.65 35.83
N ARG A 56 -36.06 18.84 36.31
CA ARG A 56 -37.46 19.18 36.53
C ARG A 56 -38.24 19.24 35.22
N MET A 57 -37.63 19.71 34.14
CA MET A 57 -38.23 19.74 32.80
C MET A 57 -38.08 18.39 32.08
N PHE A 58 -36.95 17.71 32.29
CA PHE A 58 -36.68 16.39 31.71
C PHE A 58 -36.46 15.36 32.82
N PRO A 59 -37.54 14.80 33.41
CA PRO A 59 -37.40 13.80 34.47
C PRO A 59 -36.70 12.53 33.95
N PRO A 60 -35.99 11.79 34.83
CA PRO A 60 -35.36 10.54 34.46
C PRO A 60 -36.40 9.48 34.04
N ILE A 61 -35.94 8.38 33.44
CA ILE A 61 -36.80 7.30 32.92
C ILE A 61 -37.55 6.59 34.07
N ASN A 62 -38.83 6.27 33.86
CA ASN A 62 -39.71 5.68 34.89
C ASN A 62 -39.48 4.18 35.12
N HIS A 63 -39.30 3.39 34.05
CA HIS A 63 -39.33 1.92 34.11
C HIS A 63 -37.94 1.26 34.14
N ASN A 64 -36.93 2.00 34.57
CA ASN A 64 -35.59 1.48 34.77
C ASN A 64 -35.42 1.00 36.22
N PHE A 65 -35.66 -0.29 36.44
CA PHE A 65 -35.53 -0.93 37.74
C PHE A 65 -34.25 -1.76 37.81
N GLN A 66 -33.52 -1.60 38.90
CA GLN A 66 -32.30 -2.36 39.18
C GLN A 66 -32.56 -3.87 39.26
N GLN A 67 -31.54 -4.66 38.92
CA GLN A 67 -31.61 -6.11 38.98
C GLN A 67 -31.83 -6.60 40.41
N GLU A 68 -31.29 -5.92 41.41
CA GLU A 68 -31.48 -6.27 42.83
C GLU A 68 -32.95 -6.19 43.27
N LYS A 69 -33.77 -5.36 42.63
CA LYS A 69 -35.22 -5.23 42.93
C LYS A 69 -36.09 -6.22 42.16
N THR A 70 -35.75 -6.47 40.90
CA THR A 70 -36.60 -7.27 39.98
C THR A 70 -36.17 -8.74 39.93
N LEU A 71 -34.93 -9.05 40.36
CA LEU A 71 -34.32 -10.38 40.37
C LEU A 71 -34.42 -11.14 39.04
N ASN A 72 -34.50 -10.41 37.92
CA ASN A 72 -34.61 -10.98 36.58
C ASN A 72 -33.38 -10.58 35.73
N PRO A 73 -32.46 -11.52 35.46
CA PRO A 73 -31.28 -11.23 34.64
C PRO A 73 -31.60 -11.01 33.15
N HIS A 74 -32.78 -11.41 32.66
CA HIS A 74 -33.19 -11.20 31.27
C HIS A 74 -33.91 -9.87 31.07
N ASN A 75 -34.17 -9.11 32.14
CA ASN A 75 -34.82 -7.83 32.05
C ASN A 75 -33.85 -6.78 31.51
N GLN A 76 -34.17 -6.22 30.34
CA GLN A 76 -33.45 -5.07 29.79
C GLN A 76 -33.95 -3.79 30.47
N SER A 77 -33.43 -3.53 31.67
CA SER A 77 -33.91 -2.41 32.51
C SER A 77 -33.49 -1.05 31.99
N GLU A 78 -32.34 -0.95 31.35
CA GLU A 78 -31.73 0.31 30.91
C GLU A 78 -31.74 0.39 29.38
N PRO A 79 -32.46 1.35 28.75
CA PRO A 79 -32.45 1.49 27.29
C PRO A 79 -31.10 1.98 26.73
N THR A 80 -30.25 2.55 27.58
CA THR A 80 -28.94 3.09 27.18
C THR A 80 -27.85 2.02 27.14
N GLN A 81 -27.96 1.00 28.00
CA GLN A 81 -26.95 -0.06 28.17
C GLN A 81 -27.45 -1.40 27.59
N ASP A 82 -28.51 -1.36 26.77
CA ASP A 82 -29.03 -2.55 26.15
C ASP A 82 -28.12 -2.97 25.00
N ASP A 83 -27.35 -4.04 25.22
CA ASP A 83 -26.42 -4.62 24.25
C ASP A 83 -27.04 -5.79 23.47
N THR A 84 -28.36 -5.80 23.31
CA THR A 84 -29.02 -6.91 22.61
C THR A 84 -28.67 -6.96 21.14
N ASP A 85 -28.22 -8.14 20.69
CA ASP A 85 -27.96 -8.40 19.29
C ASP A 85 -29.26 -8.24 18.48
N HIS A 86 -29.34 -7.18 17.67
CA HIS A 86 -30.47 -6.93 16.79
C HIS A 86 -30.52 -7.88 15.57
N LEU A 87 -29.49 -8.72 15.39
CA LEU A 87 -29.41 -9.70 14.31
C LEU A 87 -30.04 -11.02 14.74
N SER A 88 -31.03 -11.50 13.98
CA SER A 88 -31.57 -12.84 14.21
C SER A 88 -30.51 -13.91 14.01
N ALA A 89 -30.66 -15.06 14.69
CA ALA A 89 -29.73 -16.18 14.59
C ALA A 89 -29.50 -16.65 13.14
N GLU A 90 -30.55 -16.64 12.32
CA GLU A 90 -30.47 -16.97 10.89
C GLU A 90 -29.61 -15.97 10.11
N ARG A 91 -29.78 -14.68 10.39
CA ARG A 91 -28.98 -13.61 9.75
C ARG A 91 -27.53 -13.68 10.20
N MET A 92 -27.28 -13.94 11.48
CA MET A 92 -25.93 -14.15 12.00
C MET A 92 -25.26 -15.33 11.31
N ALA A 93 -25.93 -16.48 11.22
CA ALA A 93 -25.41 -17.67 10.54
C ALA A 93 -25.12 -17.40 9.05
N LEU A 94 -26.01 -16.70 8.34
CA LEU A 94 -25.81 -16.32 6.95
C LEU A 94 -24.58 -15.40 6.77
N ARG A 95 -24.47 -14.37 7.60
CA ARG A 95 -23.37 -13.40 7.52
C ARG A 95 -22.05 -14.06 7.90
N ASP A 96 -22.04 -14.92 8.90
CA ASP A 96 -20.87 -15.73 9.27
C ASP A 96 -20.45 -16.66 8.14
N GLU A 97 -21.39 -17.34 7.47
CA GLU A 97 -21.07 -18.20 6.34
C GLU A 97 -20.48 -17.42 5.16
N LEU A 98 -21.06 -16.26 4.81
CA LEU A 98 -20.53 -15.38 3.75
C LEU A 98 -19.14 -14.84 4.11
N ALA A 99 -18.95 -14.43 5.37
CA ALA A 99 -17.69 -13.92 5.87
C ALA A 99 -16.59 -15.00 5.88
N ARG A 100 -16.91 -16.23 6.30
CA ARG A 100 -15.97 -17.36 6.29
C ARG A 100 -15.57 -17.76 4.88
N LYS A 101 -16.51 -17.78 3.94
CA LYS A 101 -16.21 -18.09 2.53
C LYS A 101 -15.39 -17.01 1.84
N SER A 102 -15.48 -15.76 2.30
CA SER A 102 -14.77 -14.64 1.70
C SER A 102 -14.34 -13.60 2.75
N ARG A 103 -13.11 -13.73 3.24
CA ARG A 103 -12.53 -12.78 4.22
C ARG A 103 -12.52 -11.34 3.70
N LEU A 104 -12.37 -11.15 2.38
CA LEU A 104 -12.39 -9.82 1.76
C LEU A 104 -13.73 -9.12 2.02
N VAL A 105 -14.86 -9.81 1.82
CA VAL A 105 -16.21 -9.29 2.08
C VAL A 105 -16.38 -8.90 3.54
N ALA A 106 -15.84 -9.70 4.46
CA ALA A 106 -15.92 -9.43 5.89
C ALA A 106 -15.09 -8.18 6.29
N SER A 107 -13.91 -8.02 5.69
CA SER A 107 -13.00 -6.91 6.01
C SER A 107 -13.36 -5.59 5.32
N GLU A 108 -14.10 -5.65 4.22
CA GLU A 108 -14.41 -4.47 3.41
C GLU A 108 -15.47 -3.60 4.12
N GLY A 109 -15.12 -2.33 4.35
CA GLY A 109 -15.94 -1.37 5.10
C GLY A 109 -15.67 -1.33 6.62
N MET A 110 -14.85 -2.24 7.15
CA MET A 110 -14.45 -2.21 8.57
C MET A 110 -13.01 -2.64 8.86
N ARG A 111 -12.10 -2.48 7.88
CA ARG A 111 -10.73 -3.03 7.95
C ARG A 111 -9.90 -2.52 9.14
N TYR A 112 -10.06 -1.25 9.52
CA TYR A 112 -9.34 -0.62 10.64
C TYR A 112 -10.30 -0.14 11.72
N TYR A 113 -11.30 0.63 11.31
CA TYR A 113 -12.43 1.04 12.13
C TYR A 113 -13.72 0.80 11.35
N ASN A 114 -14.84 0.73 12.07
CA ASN A 114 -16.14 0.57 11.44
C ASN A 114 -16.57 1.87 10.74
N ILE A 115 -16.52 1.89 9.41
CA ILE A 115 -16.98 3.03 8.61
C ILE A 115 -18.48 2.84 8.35
N PHE A 116 -19.32 3.42 9.21
CA PHE A 116 -20.76 3.14 9.21
C PHE A 116 -21.53 3.84 8.08
N TRP A 117 -21.02 4.93 7.50
CA TRP A 117 -21.71 5.66 6.42
C TRP A 117 -21.50 5.06 5.03
N VAL A 118 -20.61 4.07 4.90
CA VAL A 118 -20.36 3.38 3.63
C VAL A 118 -21.19 2.10 3.57
N ARG A 119 -21.77 1.81 2.41
CA ARG A 119 -22.47 0.55 2.17
C ARG A 119 -21.47 -0.61 2.19
N LYS A 120 -21.63 -1.53 3.15
CA LYS A 120 -20.76 -2.71 3.27
C LYS A 120 -21.14 -3.77 2.25
N PRO A 121 -20.17 -4.47 1.63
CA PRO A 121 -20.47 -5.56 0.71
C PRO A 121 -21.30 -6.67 1.36
N LEU A 122 -21.06 -6.96 2.64
CA LEU A 122 -21.81 -7.98 3.38
C LEU A 122 -23.33 -7.68 3.42
N ASP A 123 -23.71 -6.40 3.60
CA ASP A 123 -25.13 -6.00 3.60
C ASP A 123 -25.75 -6.07 2.20
N ARG A 124 -24.97 -5.74 1.15
CA ARG A 124 -25.40 -5.85 -0.25
C ARG A 124 -25.61 -7.32 -0.66
N MET A 125 -24.67 -8.18 -0.28
CA MET A 125 -24.72 -9.61 -0.54
C MET A 125 -25.86 -10.29 0.21
N GLU A 126 -26.10 -9.92 1.47
CA GLU A 126 -27.27 -10.38 2.22
C GLU A 126 -28.58 -10.01 1.52
N ARG A 127 -28.70 -8.77 1.03
CA ARG A 127 -29.88 -8.33 0.25
C ARG A 127 -30.06 -9.15 -1.04
N GLN A 128 -29.00 -9.39 -1.78
CA GLN A 128 -29.04 -10.22 -3.01
C GLN A 128 -29.38 -11.68 -2.69
N TYR A 129 -28.85 -12.22 -1.60
CA TYR A 129 -29.16 -13.56 -1.13
C TYR A 129 -30.67 -13.70 -0.84
N TYR A 130 -31.26 -12.75 -0.10
CA TYR A 130 -32.71 -12.77 0.15
C TYR A 130 -33.54 -12.59 -1.12
N GLU A 131 -33.06 -11.83 -2.10
CA GLU A 131 -33.71 -11.73 -3.39
C GLU A 131 -33.71 -13.06 -4.16
N LEU A 132 -32.59 -13.80 -4.13
CA LEU A 132 -32.50 -15.14 -4.71
C LEU A 132 -33.35 -16.16 -3.95
N LYS A 133 -33.44 -16.04 -2.63
CA LYS A 133 -34.34 -16.85 -1.80
C LYS A 133 -35.80 -16.62 -2.12
N ARG A 134 -36.20 -15.37 -2.33
CA ARG A 134 -37.56 -15.03 -2.79
C ARG A 134 -37.88 -15.63 -4.17
N LYS A 135 -36.88 -15.85 -5.01
CA LYS A 135 -37.01 -16.52 -6.32
C LYS A 135 -36.97 -18.06 -6.22
N GLY A 136 -36.92 -18.64 -5.02
CA GLY A 136 -36.93 -20.09 -4.81
C GLY A 136 -35.58 -20.78 -4.99
N VAL A 137 -34.46 -20.04 -5.05
CA VAL A 137 -33.12 -20.64 -5.21
C VAL A 137 -32.69 -21.34 -3.92
N SER A 138 -32.09 -22.52 -4.04
CA SER A 138 -31.54 -23.27 -2.90
C SER A 138 -30.42 -22.48 -2.19
N HIS A 139 -30.19 -22.77 -0.92
CA HIS A 139 -29.30 -21.97 -0.06
C HIS A 139 -27.86 -21.93 -0.54
N SER A 140 -27.30 -23.11 -0.82
CA SER A 140 -25.93 -23.26 -1.32
C SER A 140 -25.71 -22.57 -2.66
N VAL A 141 -26.67 -22.71 -3.59
CA VAL A 141 -26.61 -22.09 -4.93
C VAL A 141 -26.73 -20.58 -4.83
N ALA A 142 -27.60 -20.06 -3.96
CA ALA A 142 -27.75 -18.63 -3.74
C ALA A 142 -26.45 -18.01 -3.20
N ILE A 143 -25.81 -18.63 -2.21
CA ILE A 143 -24.54 -18.15 -1.66
C ILE A 143 -23.44 -18.15 -2.72
N LYS A 144 -23.32 -19.25 -3.50
CA LYS A 144 -22.32 -19.35 -4.56
C LYS A 144 -22.50 -18.22 -5.58
N LYS A 145 -23.73 -17.99 -6.04
CA LYS A 145 -24.05 -16.95 -7.03
C LYS A 145 -23.76 -15.54 -6.53
N VAL A 146 -24.04 -15.27 -5.25
CA VAL A 146 -23.75 -13.97 -4.63
C VAL A 146 -22.23 -13.76 -4.53
N LEU A 147 -21.48 -14.77 -4.09
CA LEU A 147 -20.02 -14.72 -4.03
C LEU A 147 -19.39 -14.56 -5.42
N GLU A 148 -19.87 -15.30 -6.42
CA GLU A 148 -19.44 -15.18 -7.81
C GLU A 148 -19.60 -13.75 -8.32
N SER A 149 -20.78 -13.14 -8.12
CA SER A 149 -20.99 -11.74 -8.50
C SER A 149 -20.04 -10.75 -7.81
N PHE A 150 -19.67 -11.01 -6.54
CA PHE A 150 -18.69 -10.19 -5.83
C PHE A 150 -17.28 -10.34 -6.42
N TYR A 151 -16.87 -11.56 -6.75
CA TYR A 151 -15.57 -11.80 -7.38
C TYR A 151 -15.51 -11.25 -8.80
N ASP A 152 -16.61 -11.30 -9.56
CA ASP A 152 -16.69 -10.69 -10.88
C ASP A 152 -16.49 -9.16 -10.81
N GLU A 153 -17.16 -8.50 -9.87
CA GLU A 153 -16.94 -7.06 -9.63
C GLU A 153 -15.50 -6.77 -9.20
N LEU A 154 -14.91 -7.64 -8.38
CA LEU A 154 -13.52 -7.49 -7.94
C LEU A 154 -12.51 -7.71 -9.08
N THR A 155 -12.77 -8.66 -9.99
CA THR A 155 -11.88 -8.91 -11.14
C THR A 155 -11.92 -7.73 -12.10
N VAL A 156 -13.09 -7.13 -12.34
CA VAL A 156 -13.20 -5.90 -13.13
C VAL A 156 -12.40 -4.77 -12.49
N LYS A 157 -12.55 -4.53 -11.18
CA LYS A 157 -11.77 -3.50 -10.46
C LYS A 157 -10.26 -3.74 -10.57
N LYS A 158 -9.80 -4.98 -10.39
CA LYS A 158 -8.39 -5.34 -10.52
C LYS A 158 -7.87 -5.18 -11.95
N ARG A 159 -8.68 -5.52 -12.95
CA ARG A 159 -8.31 -5.37 -14.36
C ARG A 159 -8.18 -3.89 -14.74
N VAL A 160 -9.11 -3.04 -14.30
CA VAL A 160 -9.00 -1.58 -14.50
C VAL A 160 -7.74 -1.05 -13.82
N ALA A 161 -7.46 -1.49 -12.59
CA ALA A 161 -6.23 -1.10 -11.90
C ALA A 161 -4.97 -1.59 -12.62
N ALA A 162 -4.99 -2.77 -13.24
CA ALA A 162 -3.87 -3.28 -14.02
C ALA A 162 -3.63 -2.47 -15.30
N ILE A 163 -4.70 -2.10 -16.03
CA ILE A 163 -4.62 -1.25 -17.22
C ILE A 163 -4.04 0.12 -16.84
N GLN A 164 -4.57 0.73 -15.77
CA GLN A 164 -4.05 2.01 -15.28
C GLN A 164 -2.61 1.89 -14.77
N ALA A 165 -2.23 0.76 -14.18
CA ALA A 165 -0.87 0.52 -13.74
C ALA A 165 0.11 0.34 -14.92
N GLU A 166 -0.34 -0.26 -16.03
CA GLU A 166 0.44 -0.36 -17.26
C GLU A 166 0.68 1.01 -17.87
N GLU A 167 -0.38 1.82 -18.03
CA GLU A 167 -0.27 3.21 -18.49
C GLU A 167 0.63 4.05 -17.57
N ALA A 168 0.48 3.90 -16.25
CA ALA A 168 1.30 4.57 -15.26
C ALA A 168 2.79 4.19 -15.37
N LYS A 169 3.11 2.92 -15.60
CA LYS A 169 4.50 2.48 -15.83
C LYS A 169 5.08 3.08 -17.10
N LEU A 170 4.33 3.04 -18.19
CA LEU A 170 4.75 3.60 -19.48
C LEU A 170 4.91 5.14 -19.41
N SER A 171 4.24 5.81 -18.48
CA SER A 171 4.44 7.25 -18.24
C SER A 171 5.84 7.61 -17.67
N GLY A 172 6.61 6.62 -17.21
CA GLY A 172 7.96 6.79 -16.67
C GLY A 172 8.04 7.42 -15.27
N LYS A 173 6.90 7.75 -14.65
CA LYS A 173 6.84 8.41 -13.32
C LYS A 173 6.52 7.46 -12.17
N PHE A 174 5.83 6.35 -12.47
CA PHE A 174 5.39 5.39 -11.46
C PHE A 174 6.30 4.17 -11.46
N ILE A 175 6.59 3.70 -10.26
CA ILE A 175 7.59 2.65 -10.02
C ILE A 175 6.87 1.37 -9.60
N SER A 176 7.30 0.26 -10.18
CA SER A 176 6.94 -1.10 -9.83
C SER A 176 7.95 -1.72 -8.85
N MET A 177 7.69 -2.95 -8.40
CA MET A 177 8.64 -3.65 -7.52
C MET A 177 10.02 -3.87 -8.14
N ARG A 178 10.13 -3.97 -9.49
CA ARG A 178 11.42 -4.15 -10.18
C ARG A 178 12.30 -2.91 -10.07
N GLU A 179 11.77 -1.70 -10.28
CA GLU A 179 12.61 -0.50 -10.06
C GLU A 179 12.74 -0.18 -8.56
N ALA A 180 11.76 -0.54 -7.73
CA ALA A 180 11.88 -0.38 -6.28
C ALA A 180 13.05 -1.19 -5.67
N THR A 181 13.36 -2.38 -6.20
CA THR A 181 14.54 -3.14 -5.76
C THR A 181 15.85 -2.42 -6.08
N VAL A 182 15.91 -1.62 -7.16
CA VAL A 182 17.08 -0.79 -7.48
C VAL A 182 17.22 0.32 -6.44
N ILE A 183 16.13 1.02 -6.11
CA ILE A 183 16.14 2.06 -5.07
C ILE A 183 16.58 1.49 -3.72
N MET A 184 16.03 0.33 -3.34
CA MET A 184 16.44 -0.35 -2.11
C MET A 184 17.92 -0.76 -2.17
N GLY A 185 18.41 -1.24 -3.31
CA GLY A 185 19.82 -1.55 -3.53
C GLY A 185 20.72 -0.35 -3.26
N VAL A 186 20.41 0.80 -3.85
CA VAL A 186 21.15 2.06 -3.63
C VAL A 186 21.12 2.46 -2.16
N LEU A 187 19.95 2.41 -1.50
CA LEU A 187 19.84 2.72 -0.08
C LEU A 187 20.67 1.77 0.79
N THR A 188 20.69 0.47 0.47
CA THR A 188 21.50 -0.51 1.19
C THR A 188 22.99 -0.29 0.96
N GLN A 189 23.42 0.07 -0.25
CA GLN A 189 24.82 0.39 -0.55
C GLN A 189 25.28 1.63 0.23
N LEU A 190 24.48 2.70 0.21
CA LEU A 190 24.73 3.91 1.00
C LEU A 190 24.85 3.62 2.51
N GLN A 191 23.98 2.75 3.03
CA GLN A 191 23.99 2.38 4.44
C GLN A 191 25.20 1.50 4.81
N GLN A 192 25.57 0.53 3.97
CA GLN A 192 26.67 -0.40 4.23
C GLN A 192 28.02 0.30 4.14
N GLU A 193 28.22 1.12 3.11
CA GLU A 193 29.51 1.75 2.81
C GLU A 193 29.69 3.10 3.53
N GLN A 194 28.63 3.65 4.14
CA GLN A 194 28.62 4.97 4.80
C GLN A 194 29.26 6.07 3.93
N LEU A 195 28.87 6.09 2.66
CA LEU A 195 29.46 6.94 1.64
C LEU A 195 29.34 8.42 2.00
N THR A 196 30.42 9.17 1.75
CA THR A 196 30.41 10.62 1.90
C THR A 196 29.54 11.27 0.81
N PRO A 197 28.95 12.47 1.05
CA PRO A 197 28.13 13.14 0.05
C PRO A 197 28.82 13.36 -1.30
N HIS A 198 30.14 13.52 -1.31
CA HIS A 198 30.92 13.63 -2.55
C HIS A 198 30.95 12.31 -3.33
N GLN A 199 31.18 11.18 -2.66
CA GLN A 199 31.12 9.85 -3.28
C GLN A 199 29.71 9.52 -3.79
N VAL A 200 28.66 9.95 -3.07
CA VAL A 200 27.28 9.82 -3.54
C VAL A 200 27.04 10.61 -4.82
N ALA A 201 27.61 11.82 -4.94
CA ALA A 201 27.50 12.61 -6.16
C ALA A 201 28.21 11.98 -7.36
N LEU A 202 29.37 11.33 -7.14
CA LEU A 202 30.08 10.56 -8.17
C LEU A 202 29.25 9.35 -8.61
N LEU A 203 28.77 8.56 -7.66
CA LEU A 203 27.90 7.41 -7.91
C LEU A 203 26.60 7.80 -8.64
N ALA A 204 26.00 8.94 -8.28
CA ALA A 204 24.82 9.46 -8.97
C ALA A 204 25.13 9.88 -10.42
N LYS A 205 26.34 10.39 -10.69
CA LYS A 205 26.78 10.72 -12.04
C LYS A 205 27.02 9.46 -12.86
N GLU A 206 27.75 8.48 -12.32
CA GLU A 206 28.00 7.19 -12.98
C GLU A 206 26.69 6.43 -13.28
N HIS A 207 25.74 6.42 -12.34
CA HIS A 207 24.42 5.85 -12.59
C HIS A 207 23.61 6.62 -13.62
N ARG A 208 23.80 7.94 -13.72
CA ARG A 208 23.15 8.74 -14.77
C ARG A 208 23.72 8.36 -16.14
N ASP A 209 25.03 8.28 -16.25
CA ASP A 209 25.72 7.98 -17.51
C ASP A 209 25.35 6.55 -17.98
N THR A 210 25.33 5.57 -17.07
CA THR A 210 24.87 4.19 -17.39
C THR A 210 23.39 4.13 -17.79
N VAL A 211 22.51 4.92 -17.19
CA VAL A 211 21.07 4.93 -17.54
C VAL A 211 20.80 5.57 -18.90
N TYR A 212 21.52 6.65 -19.26
CA TYR A 212 21.29 7.34 -20.53
C TYR A 212 22.04 6.68 -21.69
N ASP A 213 23.33 6.40 -21.51
CA ASP A 213 24.24 6.03 -22.59
C ASP A 213 24.60 4.53 -22.59
N GLY A 214 24.12 3.77 -21.60
CA GLY A 214 24.40 2.34 -21.47
C GLY A 214 23.97 1.52 -22.69
N GLU A 215 24.82 0.59 -23.11
CA GLU A 215 24.60 -0.26 -24.29
C GLU A 215 23.89 -1.58 -23.93
N ALA A 216 23.31 -2.24 -24.92
CA ALA A 216 22.63 -3.54 -24.76
C ALA A 216 23.62 -4.70 -24.53
N PHE A 217 24.87 -4.53 -24.97
CA PHE A 217 25.91 -5.56 -24.90
C PHE A 217 27.16 -4.99 -24.23
N GLU A 218 27.73 -5.76 -23.32
CA GLU A 218 29.03 -5.49 -22.70
C GLU A 218 30.02 -6.54 -23.21
N ALA A 219 31.22 -6.11 -23.57
CA ALA A 219 32.28 -6.99 -24.02
C ALA A 219 33.36 -7.07 -22.95
N THR A 220 33.61 -8.29 -22.47
CA THR A 220 34.75 -8.56 -21.58
C THR A 220 35.93 -8.98 -22.43
N VAL A 221 37.01 -8.22 -22.36
CA VAL A 221 38.24 -8.52 -23.09
C VAL A 221 39.23 -9.18 -22.13
N GLU A 222 39.59 -10.42 -22.42
CA GLU A 222 40.69 -11.10 -21.75
C GLU A 222 41.93 -10.98 -22.64
N ARG A 223 42.96 -10.28 -22.14
CA ARG A 223 44.24 -10.09 -22.82
C ARG A 223 45.21 -11.18 -22.39
N SER A 224 45.75 -11.92 -23.35
CA SER A 224 46.85 -12.87 -23.12
C SER A 224 48.08 -12.46 -23.92
N THR A 225 49.20 -12.22 -23.23
CA THR A 225 50.50 -11.95 -23.85
C THR A 225 51.18 -13.29 -24.14
N ALA A 226 51.55 -13.55 -25.40
CA ALA A 226 52.40 -14.70 -25.72
C ALA A 226 53.84 -14.37 -25.28
N THR A 227 54.22 -14.76 -24.07
CA THR A 227 55.63 -14.89 -23.71
C THR A 227 56.15 -16.20 -24.30
N ASP A 228 57.07 -16.09 -25.26
CA ASP A 228 57.83 -17.23 -25.76
C ASP A 228 58.54 -17.91 -24.58
N GLY A 229 58.49 -19.23 -24.55
CA GLY A 229 58.62 -20.04 -23.34
C GLY A 229 59.83 -19.74 -22.45
N SER A 230 59.54 -19.45 -21.18
CA SER A 230 60.29 -20.03 -20.05
C SER A 230 59.35 -20.21 -18.87
N GLU A 231 59.36 -21.42 -18.31
CA GLU A 231 58.61 -21.83 -17.13
C GLU A 231 59.01 -20.96 -15.93
N ASP A 232 58.19 -19.98 -15.57
CA ASP A 232 57.89 -19.51 -14.20
C ASP A 232 57.39 -18.05 -14.26
N SER A 233 56.06 -17.87 -14.25
CA SER A 233 55.35 -16.72 -13.64
C SER A 233 53.91 -16.61 -14.12
N ALA A 234 53.08 -17.62 -13.86
CA ALA A 234 51.62 -17.50 -14.02
C ALA A 234 50.96 -17.10 -12.69
N ALA A 235 51.19 -15.85 -12.28
CA ALA A 235 50.41 -15.17 -11.24
C ALA A 235 50.48 -13.65 -11.47
N ALA A 236 49.98 -13.19 -12.61
CA ALA A 236 49.75 -11.76 -12.85
C ALA A 236 48.45 -11.60 -13.67
N ASP A 237 47.45 -11.03 -13.00
CA ASP A 237 46.28 -10.30 -13.51
C ASP A 237 45.47 -10.89 -14.67
N SER A 238 44.60 -11.85 -14.34
CA SER A 238 43.34 -12.07 -15.09
C SER A 238 42.22 -11.18 -14.51
N ALA A 239 42.43 -9.87 -14.46
CA ALA A 239 41.35 -8.92 -14.22
C ALA A 239 40.75 -8.58 -15.59
N GLY A 240 39.72 -9.32 -16.00
CA GLY A 240 39.00 -9.03 -17.25
C GLY A 240 38.45 -7.60 -17.19
N GLU A 241 38.86 -6.77 -18.15
CA GLU A 241 38.39 -5.40 -18.26
C GLU A 241 37.08 -5.40 -19.06
N VAL A 242 36.03 -4.85 -18.45
CA VAL A 242 34.71 -4.72 -19.08
C VAL A 242 34.71 -3.43 -19.89
N MET A 243 34.53 -3.52 -21.21
CA MET A 243 34.55 -2.37 -22.12
C MET A 243 33.23 -2.28 -22.91
N SER A 244 32.78 -1.06 -23.19
CA SER A 244 31.67 -0.80 -24.12
C SER A 244 32.12 -1.05 -25.57
N ALA A 245 31.19 -1.30 -26.48
CA ALA A 245 31.51 -1.64 -27.87
C ALA A 245 32.25 -0.48 -28.58
N ASP A 246 31.88 0.76 -28.28
CA ASP A 246 32.54 1.96 -28.81
C ASP A 246 33.98 2.12 -28.28
N SER A 247 34.24 1.82 -27.01
CA SER A 247 35.60 1.85 -26.44
C SER A 247 36.47 0.70 -26.96
N LEU A 248 35.87 -0.47 -27.24
CA LEU A 248 36.56 -1.60 -27.85
C LEU A 248 36.90 -1.31 -29.32
N ALA A 249 36.01 -0.63 -30.05
CA ALA A 249 36.27 -0.17 -31.40
C ALA A 249 37.41 0.87 -31.44
N ASP A 250 37.46 1.79 -30.49
CA ASP A 250 38.53 2.78 -30.37
C ASP A 250 39.88 2.12 -29.98
N LEU A 251 39.87 1.15 -29.07
CA LEU A 251 41.06 0.36 -28.69
C LEU A 251 41.62 -0.44 -29.88
N LEU A 252 40.76 -1.16 -30.61
CA LEU A 252 41.15 -1.91 -31.80
C LEU A 252 41.60 -1.00 -32.95
N SER A 253 41.04 0.21 -33.04
CA SER A 253 41.44 1.20 -34.05
C SER A 253 42.79 1.83 -33.72
N ALA A 254 43.05 2.15 -32.45
CA ALA A 254 44.30 2.73 -32.00
C ALA A 254 45.50 1.77 -32.09
N GLU A 255 45.28 0.46 -31.90
CA GLU A 255 46.33 -0.57 -32.01
C GLU A 255 46.64 -0.99 -33.47
N SER A 256 45.74 -0.68 -34.42
CA SER A 256 45.92 -0.99 -35.84
C SER A 256 46.92 -0.07 -36.57
N ASP A 257 47.29 1.06 -35.96
CA ASP A 257 48.22 2.05 -36.53
C ASP A 257 49.67 1.90 -35.99
N VAL A 258 49.95 0.85 -35.21
CA VAL A 258 51.29 0.56 -34.65
C VAL A 258 51.97 -0.58 -35.41
N ASP A 259 52.57 -0.25 -36.56
CA ASP A 259 53.56 -1.10 -37.21
C ASP A 259 54.92 -0.98 -36.47
N SER A 260 55.25 -1.91 -35.56
CA SER A 260 56.60 -2.53 -35.42
C SER A 260 56.79 -3.39 -34.14
N ASP A 261 57.12 -4.67 -34.34
CA ASP A 261 57.93 -5.58 -33.49
C ASP A 261 57.73 -5.56 -31.94
N GLU A 262 56.50 -5.78 -31.47
CA GLU A 262 56.22 -6.20 -30.07
C GLU A 262 55.51 -7.58 -30.02
N PRO A 263 55.64 -8.38 -28.93
CA PRO A 263 55.15 -9.75 -28.88
C PRO A 263 53.65 -9.84 -29.13
N ALA A 264 53.23 -10.83 -29.93
CA ALA A 264 51.87 -11.02 -30.37
C ALA A 264 50.90 -11.13 -29.18
N THR A 265 50.20 -10.04 -28.87
CA THR A 265 49.12 -10.04 -27.90
C THR A 265 47.88 -10.68 -28.51
N THR A 266 47.38 -11.73 -27.86
CA THR A 266 46.19 -12.45 -28.30
C THR A 266 45.02 -12.05 -27.38
N TYR A 267 43.98 -11.48 -27.97
CA TYR A 267 42.77 -11.04 -27.27
C TYR A 267 41.66 -12.08 -27.44
N THR A 268 41.06 -12.52 -26.33
CA THR A 268 39.82 -13.29 -26.34
C THR A 268 38.68 -12.40 -25.88
N VAL A 269 37.74 -12.09 -26.78
CA VAL A 269 36.60 -11.23 -26.51
C VAL A 269 35.35 -12.09 -26.29
N GLN A 270 34.68 -11.91 -25.16
CA GLN A 270 33.36 -12.50 -24.91
C GLN A 270 32.33 -11.38 -24.79
N ILE A 271 31.29 -11.43 -25.63
CA ILE A 271 30.20 -10.46 -25.65
C ILE A 271 29.06 -11.05 -24.82
N HIS A 272 28.59 -10.30 -23.82
CA HIS A 272 27.49 -10.67 -22.94
C HIS A 272 26.39 -9.61 -22.98
N ASP A 273 25.13 -10.04 -22.79
CA ASP A 273 24.00 -9.13 -22.65
C ASP A 273 24.14 -8.32 -21.34
N THR A 274 23.90 -7.02 -21.40
CA THR A 274 23.94 -6.17 -20.20
C THR A 274 22.76 -6.47 -19.28
N ARG A 275 22.99 -6.35 -17.98
CA ARG A 275 21.99 -6.68 -16.94
C ARG A 275 21.06 -5.52 -16.59
N HIS A 276 21.25 -4.36 -17.23
CA HIS A 276 20.61 -3.10 -16.85
C HIS A 276 19.89 -2.46 -18.03
N ASP A 277 18.72 -1.87 -17.75
CA ASP A 277 17.90 -1.19 -18.75
C ASP A 277 18.42 0.24 -18.97
N SER A 278 18.51 0.72 -20.22
CA SER A 278 18.96 2.08 -20.55
C SER A 278 18.01 2.82 -21.51
N VAL A 279 18.15 4.16 -21.58
CA VAL A 279 17.38 5.00 -22.50
C VAL A 279 17.77 4.73 -23.95
N ARG A 280 19.06 4.47 -24.23
CA ARG A 280 19.54 4.09 -25.57
C ARG A 280 18.91 2.78 -26.04
N GLN A 281 18.87 1.75 -25.19
CA GLN A 281 18.17 0.49 -25.48
C GLN A 281 16.67 0.72 -25.78
N LEU A 282 16.03 1.64 -25.04
CA LEU A 282 14.62 2.00 -25.28
C LEU A 282 14.43 2.70 -26.64
N GLN A 283 15.37 3.53 -27.08
CA GLN A 283 15.35 4.15 -28.41
C GLN A 283 15.55 3.11 -29.52
N GLU A 284 16.46 2.16 -29.32
CA GLU A 284 16.68 1.05 -30.26
C GLU A 284 15.45 0.16 -30.39
N ALA A 285 14.79 -0.16 -29.27
CA ALA A 285 13.54 -0.91 -29.25
C ALA A 285 12.40 -0.16 -29.95
N ALA A 286 12.33 1.18 -29.82
CA ALA A 286 11.33 1.99 -30.51
C ALA A 286 11.54 2.04 -32.04
N ALA A 287 12.77 1.79 -32.50
CA ALA A 287 13.13 1.71 -33.92
C ALA A 287 13.10 0.26 -34.45
N ASP A 288 12.49 -0.69 -33.74
CA ASP A 288 12.49 -2.13 -34.08
C ASP A 288 13.91 -2.69 -34.33
N HIS A 289 14.92 -2.16 -33.63
CA HIS A 289 16.35 -2.46 -33.83
C HIS A 289 16.88 -2.20 -35.26
N THR A 290 16.16 -1.41 -36.07
CA THR A 290 16.57 -1.07 -37.44
C THR A 290 17.53 0.12 -37.51
N GLY A 291 17.69 0.86 -36.40
CA GLY A 291 18.48 2.08 -36.33
C GLY A 291 17.87 3.29 -37.04
N SER A 292 16.66 3.16 -37.60
CA SER A 292 15.95 4.25 -38.28
C SER A 292 14.54 4.45 -37.71
N ALA A 293 14.12 5.70 -37.58
CA ALA A 293 12.79 6.05 -37.06
C ALA A 293 11.65 5.81 -38.07
N ASP A 294 11.98 5.67 -39.36
CA ASP A 294 11.03 5.62 -40.47
C ASP A 294 10.66 4.18 -40.89
N TRP A 295 10.45 3.29 -39.93
CA TRP A 295 10.07 1.90 -40.21
C TRP A 295 8.56 1.73 -40.49
N TYR A 296 7.71 2.65 -39.99
CA TYR A 296 6.26 2.57 -40.13
C TYR A 296 5.80 3.01 -41.52
N THR A 297 5.34 2.05 -42.34
CA THR A 297 4.85 2.28 -43.72
C THR A 297 3.34 2.54 -43.81
N GLY A 298 2.62 2.56 -42.69
CA GLY A 298 1.19 2.86 -42.65
C GLY A 298 0.90 4.33 -42.94
N ALA A 299 -0.35 4.64 -43.30
CA ALA A 299 -0.77 6.01 -43.58
C ALA A 299 -0.53 6.92 -42.35
N SER A 300 0.30 7.95 -42.52
CA SER A 300 0.59 8.98 -41.52
C SER A 300 0.54 10.37 -42.16
N PRO A 301 0.31 11.45 -41.38
CA PRO A 301 0.29 12.80 -41.92
C PRO A 301 1.69 13.23 -42.36
N VAL A 302 1.85 13.56 -43.65
CA VAL A 302 3.09 14.14 -44.18
C VAL A 302 3.11 15.64 -43.87
N VAL A 303 4.05 16.07 -43.03
CA VAL A 303 4.27 17.50 -42.76
C VAL A 303 5.23 18.03 -43.81
N HIS A 304 4.72 18.78 -44.79
CA HIS A 304 5.56 19.53 -45.72
C HIS A 304 6.12 20.76 -45.01
N MET A 305 7.37 20.65 -44.55
CA MET A 305 8.15 21.82 -44.12
C MET A 305 8.57 22.58 -45.38
N GLU A 306 7.94 23.71 -45.69
CA GLU A 306 8.47 24.61 -46.72
C GLU A 306 9.82 25.16 -46.24
N GLU A 307 10.91 24.73 -46.89
CA GLU A 307 12.23 25.32 -46.69
C GLU A 307 12.16 26.82 -46.99
N LYS A 308 12.31 27.62 -45.94
CA LYS A 308 12.41 29.07 -46.06
C LYS A 308 13.70 29.39 -46.79
N LYS A 309 13.63 29.54 -48.13
CA LYS A 309 14.74 29.96 -48.98
C LYS A 309 15.45 31.17 -48.35
N PRO A 310 16.78 31.14 -48.14
CA PRO A 310 17.50 32.30 -47.65
C PRO A 310 17.39 33.40 -48.70
N ALA A 311 16.78 34.54 -48.32
CA ALA A 311 16.68 35.70 -49.19
C ALA A 311 18.09 36.19 -49.56
N THR A 312 18.49 35.94 -50.80
CA THR A 312 19.73 36.48 -51.37
C THR A 312 19.66 38.00 -51.43
N ARG A 313 20.69 38.61 -50.84
CA ARG A 313 21.04 40.02 -50.74
C ARG A 313 20.81 40.80 -52.05
N GLY A 314 19.89 41.76 -52.05
CA GLY A 314 19.77 42.77 -53.10
C GLY A 314 20.75 43.92 -52.84
N THR A 315 21.74 44.09 -53.71
CA THR A 315 22.62 45.26 -53.76
C THR A 315 21.82 46.50 -54.18
N ALA A 316 21.65 47.47 -53.28
CA ALA A 316 21.12 48.79 -53.62
C ALA A 316 22.27 49.69 -54.13
N SER A 317 22.40 49.74 -55.46
CA SER A 317 23.17 50.75 -56.20
C SER A 317 22.26 51.94 -56.56
N GLY A 318 22.74 53.16 -56.33
CA GLY A 318 22.39 54.30 -57.19
C GLY A 318 21.42 55.37 -56.66
N LYS A 319 21.98 56.47 -56.14
CA LYS A 319 21.70 57.89 -56.43
C LYS A 319 20.25 58.35 -56.72
N GLY A 320 19.80 59.38 -55.97
CA GLY A 320 19.32 60.63 -56.59
C GLY A 320 18.22 61.44 -55.88
N LYS A 321 18.59 62.68 -55.47
CA LYS A 321 17.78 63.93 -55.35
C LYS A 321 16.72 63.95 -54.23
N LYS A 322 16.56 64.98 -53.40
CA LYS A 322 16.93 66.41 -53.39
C LYS A 322 17.26 66.83 -51.96
#